data_AF-A0A318T9B8-F1
#
_entry.id   AF-A0A318T9B8-F1
#
_cell.length_a   1.000
_cell.length_b   1.000
_cell.length_c   1.000
_cell.angle_alpha   90.00
_cell.angle_beta   90.00
_cell.angle_gamma   90.00
#
_symmetry.space_group_name_H-M   'P 1'
#
loop_
_entity.id
_entity.type
_entity.pdbx_description
1 polymer ?
#
loop_
_entity_poly.entity_id
_entity_poly.type
_entity_poly.pdbx_seq_one_letter_code
_entity_poly.pdbx_strand_id
1 'polypeptide(L)'
;MAKFSIEQKIQAVERYINGHESMNGIAKDIGVTRRVISDWVRLYQENGREAFLKSYTNYSAEFKMNVLNYMNETGTSSIDTAAIFNISSPGLIRTWKIKFEIGGYDTLVSK
;
A
#
# COMPACT_ATOMS: atom_id res chain seq x y z
N MET A 1 -4.57 -7.57 -10.79
CA MET A 1 -5.05 -6.40 -11.56
C MET A 1 -5.93 -5.57 -10.64
N ALA A 2 -5.47 -4.38 -10.24
CA ALA A 2 -6.31 -3.49 -9.44
C ALA A 2 -7.35 -2.85 -10.38
N LYS A 3 -8.63 -3.24 -10.24
CA LYS A 3 -9.73 -2.75 -11.08
C LYS A 3 -10.07 -1.26 -10.85
N PHE A 4 -9.52 -0.64 -9.80
CA PHE A 4 -9.81 0.74 -9.40
C PHE A 4 -8.53 1.45 -8.96
N SER A 5 -8.31 2.65 -9.50
CA SER A 5 -7.21 3.54 -9.11
C SER A 5 -7.41 4.09 -7.69
N ILE A 6 -6.31 4.56 -7.08
CA ILE A 6 -6.33 5.17 -5.75
C ILE A 6 -7.21 6.41 -5.74
N GLU A 7 -7.11 7.24 -6.78
CA GLU A 7 -7.94 8.44 -6.95
C GLU A 7 -9.44 8.11 -7.02
N GLN A 8 -9.82 7.06 -7.76
CA GLN A 8 -11.22 6.62 -7.81
C GLN A 8 -11.76 6.19 -6.44
N LYS A 9 -10.93 5.56 -5.59
CA LYS A 9 -11.32 5.19 -4.22
C LYS A 9 -11.48 6.42 -3.34
N ILE A 10 -10.55 7.36 -3.42
CA ILE A 10 -10.60 8.61 -2.64
C ILE A 10 -11.83 9.43 -3.04
N GLN A 11 -12.08 9.61 -4.34
CA GLN A 11 -13.22 10.35 -4.84
C GLN A 11 -14.55 9.73 -4.41
N ALA A 12 -14.66 8.40 -4.45
CA ALA A 12 -15.85 7.68 -3.97
C ALA A 12 -16.11 7.92 -2.48
N VAL A 13 -15.06 7.97 -1.65
CA VAL A 13 -15.19 8.22 -0.22
C VAL A 13 -15.49 9.69 0.08
N GLU A 14 -14.83 10.62 -0.59
CA GLU A 14 -15.08 12.06 -0.44
C GLU A 14 -16.52 12.42 -0.85
N ARG A 15 -17.06 11.83 -1.92
CA ARG A 15 -18.49 12.00 -2.32
C ARG A 15 -19.46 11.57 -1.21
N TYR A 16 -19.11 10.51 -0.46
CA TYR A 16 -19.92 10.06 0.69
C TYR A 16 -19.76 10.98 1.91
N ILE A 17 -18.51 11.32 2.29
CA ILE A 17 -18.21 12.12 3.49
C ILE A 17 -18.74 13.55 3.36
N ASN A 18 -18.66 14.14 2.16
CA ASN A 18 -19.20 15.47 1.88
C ASN A 18 -20.74 15.48 1.84
N GLY A 19 -21.40 14.34 1.97
CA GLY A 19 -22.87 14.24 1.98
C GLY A 19 -23.52 14.44 0.62
N HIS A 20 -22.75 14.42 -0.46
CA HIS A 20 -23.28 14.62 -1.82
C HIS A 20 -24.14 13.43 -2.26
N GLU A 21 -23.77 12.19 -1.88
CA GLU A 21 -24.47 10.97 -2.31
C GLU A 21 -24.46 9.85 -1.26
N SER A 22 -25.45 8.97 -1.37
CA SER A 22 -25.51 7.74 -0.58
C SER A 22 -24.51 6.69 -1.09
N MET A 23 -24.02 5.81 -0.20
CA MET A 23 -23.13 4.70 -0.56
C MET A 23 -23.68 3.83 -1.71
N ASN A 24 -25.01 3.68 -1.79
CA ASN A 24 -25.66 2.92 -2.87
C ASN A 24 -25.58 3.62 -4.22
N GLY A 25 -25.72 4.95 -4.24
CA GLY A 25 -25.57 5.75 -5.46
C GLY A 25 -24.15 5.65 -6.00
N ILE A 26 -23.17 5.87 -5.12
CA ILE A 26 -21.74 5.79 -5.45
C ILE A 26 -21.37 4.38 -5.94
N ALA A 27 -21.84 3.34 -5.25
CA ALA A 27 -21.61 1.95 -5.64
C ALA A 27 -22.13 1.64 -7.04
N LYS A 28 -23.33 2.13 -7.39
CA LYS A 28 -23.94 1.94 -8.71
C LYS A 28 -23.18 2.69 -9.81
N ASP A 29 -22.71 3.90 -9.51
CA ASP A 29 -21.97 4.76 -10.44
C ASP A 29 -20.62 4.14 -10.84
N ILE A 30 -19.87 3.61 -9.88
CA ILE A 30 -18.55 3.01 -10.12
C ILE A 30 -18.58 1.49 -10.34
N GLY A 31 -19.77 0.87 -10.30
CA GLY A 31 -19.96 -0.57 -10.52
C GLY A 31 -19.37 -1.47 -9.43
N VAL A 32 -19.38 -1.02 -8.17
CA VAL A 32 -18.99 -1.84 -7.00
C VAL A 32 -20.19 -2.14 -6.11
N THR A 33 -20.00 -2.96 -5.09
CA THR A 33 -21.05 -3.19 -4.07
C THR A 33 -20.95 -2.14 -2.97
N ARG A 34 -22.08 -1.85 -2.32
CA ARG A 34 -22.13 -0.97 -1.12
C ARG A 34 -21.09 -1.35 -0.07
N ARG A 35 -20.83 -2.65 0.10
CA ARG A 35 -19.86 -3.16 1.08
C ARG A 35 -18.44 -2.68 0.77
N VAL A 36 -18.05 -2.64 -0.50
CA VAL A 36 -16.74 -2.10 -0.92
C VAL A 36 -16.62 -0.62 -0.56
N ILE A 37 -17.67 0.17 -0.79
CA ILE A 37 -17.68 1.59 -0.40
C ILE A 37 -17.58 1.73 1.13
N SER A 38 -18.32 0.91 1.89
CA SER A 38 -18.27 0.91 3.35
C SER A 38 -16.87 0.60 3.88
N ASP A 39 -16.18 -0.37 3.28
CA ASP A 39 -14.81 -0.73 3.66
C ASP A 39 -13.83 0.40 3.35
N TRP A 40 -13.99 1.07 2.19
CA TRP A 40 -13.18 2.23 1.82
C TRP A 40 -13.40 3.41 2.77
N VAL A 41 -14.64 3.74 3.10
CA VAL A 41 -14.96 4.81 4.05
C VAL A 41 -14.31 4.55 5.40
N ARG A 42 -14.40 3.31 5.91
CA ARG A 42 -13.78 2.93 7.19
C ARG A 42 -12.26 3.06 7.14
N LEU A 43 -11.64 2.57 6.07
CA LEU A 43 -10.20 2.68 5.87
C LEU A 43 -9.74 4.16 5.84
N TYR A 44 -10.49 5.01 5.14
CA TYR A 44 -10.21 6.44 5.02
C TYR A 44 -10.44 7.20 6.33
N GLN A 45 -11.42 6.81 7.15
CA GLN A 45 -11.62 7.42 8.47
C GLN A 45 -10.45 7.13 9.42
N GLU A 46 -9.89 5.92 9.36
CA GLU A 46 -8.80 5.49 10.25
C GLU A 46 -7.42 6.01 9.80
N ASN A 47 -7.16 6.06 8.49
CA ASN A 47 -5.82 6.34 7.95
C ASN A 47 -5.79 7.47 6.89
N GLY A 48 -6.90 8.15 6.66
CA GLY A 48 -7.01 9.19 5.62
C GLY A 48 -6.73 8.66 4.21
N ARG A 49 -6.17 9.52 3.36
CA ARG A 49 -5.78 9.17 1.98
C ARG A 49 -4.74 8.04 1.93
N GLU A 50 -3.93 7.89 2.98
CA GLU A 50 -2.91 6.85 3.05
C GLU A 50 -3.49 5.43 3.13
N ALA A 51 -4.76 5.29 3.52
CA ALA A 51 -5.44 4.00 3.57
C ALA A 51 -5.51 3.31 2.21
N PHE A 52 -5.58 4.09 1.13
CA PHE A 52 -5.64 3.58 -0.24
C PHE A 52 -4.26 3.45 -0.90
N LEU A 53 -3.24 4.08 -0.33
CA LEU A 53 -1.83 3.87 -0.69
C LEU A 53 -1.33 2.50 -0.20
N LYS A 54 -1.91 1.97 0.90
CA LYS A 54 -1.49 0.75 1.59
C LYS A 54 -2.13 -0.56 1.11
N SER A 55 -2.88 -0.58 -0.01
CA SER A 55 -3.58 -1.82 -0.44
C SER A 55 -2.66 -2.93 -0.94
N TYR A 56 -1.40 -2.61 -1.15
CA TYR A 56 -0.27 -3.52 -1.01
C TYR A 56 0.57 -2.88 0.10
N THR A 57 1.22 -3.63 0.99
CA THR A 57 2.21 -3.05 1.91
C THR A 57 3.26 -2.31 1.10
N ASN A 58 3.01 -1.03 0.81
CA ASN A 58 3.83 -0.21 -0.06
C ASN A 58 4.86 0.39 0.85
N TYR A 59 5.81 -0.45 1.24
CA TYR A 59 6.99 -0.02 1.95
C TYR A 59 7.62 1.12 1.14
N SER A 60 7.79 2.28 1.76
CA SER A 60 8.43 3.42 1.11
C SER A 60 9.82 3.00 0.63
N ALA A 61 10.34 3.65 -0.40
CA ALA A 61 11.70 3.38 -0.87
C ALA A 61 12.71 3.54 0.28
N GLU A 62 12.51 4.54 1.13
CA GLU A 62 13.28 4.76 2.36
C GLU A 62 13.18 3.58 3.34
N PHE A 63 11.97 3.04 3.58
CA PHE A 63 11.80 1.88 4.44
C PHE A 63 12.50 0.65 3.87
N LYS A 64 12.33 0.37 2.57
CA LYS A 64 13.02 -0.73 1.89
C LYS A 64 14.54 -0.57 1.99
N MET A 65 15.04 0.65 1.83
CA MET A 65 16.46 0.96 1.92
C MET A 65 16.99 0.77 3.34
N ASN A 66 16.23 1.18 4.36
CA ASN A 66 16.57 0.95 5.76
C ASN A 66 16.66 -0.55 6.07
N VAL A 67 15.68 -1.35 5.62
CA VAL A 67 15.68 -2.81 5.77
C VAL A 67 16.90 -3.44 5.09
N LEU A 68 17.25 -3.02 3.87
CA LEU A 68 18.40 -3.54 3.13
C LEU A 68 19.74 -3.12 3.76
N ASN A 69 19.86 -1.88 4.23
CA ASN A 69 21.06 -1.39 4.93
C ASN A 69 21.26 -2.16 6.24
N TYR A 70 20.20 -2.31 7.03
CA TYR A 70 20.25 -3.11 8.25
C TYR A 70 20.73 -4.54 7.99
N MET A 71 20.20 -5.18 6.95
CA MET A 71 20.60 -6.54 6.57
C MET A 71 22.07 -6.61 6.14
N ASN A 72 22.58 -5.60 5.41
CA ASN A 72 23.99 -5.52 5.01
C ASN A 72 24.94 -5.21 6.19
N GLU A 73 24.55 -4.33 7.11
CA GLU A 73 25.36 -3.95 8.28
C GLU A 73 25.43 -5.07 9.32
N THR A 74 24.32 -5.79 9.53
CA THR A 74 24.23 -6.85 10.54
C THR A 74 24.56 -8.24 9.99
N GLY A 75 24.57 -8.42 8.67
CA GLY A 75 24.74 -9.73 8.03
C GLY A 75 23.59 -10.70 8.31
N THR A 76 22.42 -10.21 8.74
CA THR A 76 21.26 -11.03 9.10
C THR A 76 20.61 -11.68 7.88
N SER A 77 19.95 -12.83 8.09
CA SER A 77 19.20 -13.47 7.01
C SER A 77 17.92 -12.68 6.71
N SER A 78 17.42 -12.76 5.48
CA SER A 78 16.14 -12.14 5.10
C SER A 78 14.95 -12.64 5.94
N ILE A 79 15.07 -13.78 6.64
CA ILE A 79 14.04 -14.27 7.56
C ILE A 79 14.10 -13.49 8.87
N ASP A 80 15.30 -13.35 9.45
CA ASP A 80 15.51 -12.60 10.68
C ASP A 80 15.17 -11.12 10.50
N THR A 81 15.60 -10.53 9.38
CA THR A 81 15.25 -9.15 9.03
C THR A 81 13.74 -8.98 8.85
N ALA A 82 13.03 -9.96 8.26
CA ALA A 82 11.58 -9.89 8.14
C ALA A 82 10.89 -9.92 9.51
N ALA A 83 11.38 -10.74 10.45
CA ALA A 83 10.86 -10.78 11.81
C ALA A 83 11.10 -9.45 12.55
N ILE A 84 12.28 -8.86 12.41
CA ILE A 84 12.65 -7.58 13.07
C ILE A 84 11.80 -6.42 12.54
N PHE A 85 11.60 -6.34 11.23
CA PHE A 85 10.85 -5.25 10.58
C PHE A 85 9.35 -5.55 10.41
N ASN A 86 8.87 -6.64 11.02
CA ASN A 86 7.48 -7.09 10.94
C ASN A 86 6.96 -7.21 9.48
N ILE A 87 7.80 -7.73 8.58
CA ILE A 87 7.51 -7.91 7.16
C ILE A 87 6.84 -9.27 6.96
N SER A 88 5.65 -9.27 6.38
CA SER A 88 4.81 -10.48 6.22
C SER A 88 5.42 -11.55 5.31
N SER A 89 6.41 -11.20 4.49
CA SER A 89 7.09 -12.15 3.62
C SER A 89 8.59 -11.85 3.49
N PRO A 90 9.47 -12.75 3.96
CA PRO A 90 10.91 -12.68 3.71
C PRO A 90 11.27 -12.58 2.22
N GLY A 91 10.43 -13.13 1.33
CA GLY A 91 10.61 -13.07 -0.11
C GLY A 91 10.53 -11.65 -0.68
N LEU A 92 9.84 -10.72 0.00
CA LEU A 92 9.81 -9.31 -0.39
C LEU A 92 11.20 -8.67 -0.26
N ILE A 93 11.93 -8.97 0.80
CA ILE A 93 13.26 -8.40 1.07
C ILE A 93 14.24 -8.85 -0.02
N ARG A 94 14.21 -10.13 -0.40
CA ARG A 94 15.02 -10.65 -1.51
C ARG A 94 14.69 -9.95 -2.83
N THR A 95 13.41 -9.70 -3.08
CA THR A 95 12.96 -8.96 -4.27
C THR A 95 13.45 -7.51 -4.26
N TRP A 96 13.45 -6.83 -3.11
CA TRP A 96 14.00 -5.47 -2.99
C TRP A 96 15.50 -5.44 -3.22
N LYS A 97 16.24 -6.41 -2.66
CA LYS A 97 17.69 -6.52 -2.88
C LYS A 97 18.02 -6.65 -4.36
N ILE A 98 17.34 -7.55 -5.07
CA ILE A 98 17.54 -7.77 -6.51
C ILE A 98 17.23 -6.49 -7.30
N LYS A 99 16.12 -5.80 -7.00
CA LYS A 99 15.78 -4.54 -7.67
C LYS A 99 16.86 -3.47 -7.45
N PHE A 100 17.32 -3.33 -6.21
CA PHE A 100 18.38 -2.41 -5.86
C PHE A 100 19.69 -2.71 -6.60
N GLU A 101 20.07 -3.98 -6.74
CA GLU A 101 21.27 -4.36 -7.51
C GLU A 101 21.12 -4.09 -9.02
N ILE A 102 19.90 -4.17 -9.57
CA ILE A 102 19.64 -3.98 -11.00
C ILE A 102 19.57 -2.50 -11.40
N GLY A 103 19.03 -1.63 -10.56
CA GLY A 103 18.84 -0.21 -10.93
C GLY A 103 18.84 0.78 -9.76
N GLY A 104 19.40 0.39 -8.61
CA GLY A 104 19.59 1.28 -7.47
C GLY A 104 18.30 1.76 -6.82
N TYR A 105 18.40 2.87 -6.10
CA TYR A 105 17.31 3.44 -5.29
C TYR A 105 16.05 3.78 -6.11
N ASP A 106 16.22 4.21 -7.37
CA ASP A 106 15.11 4.59 -8.26
C ASP A 106 14.14 3.41 -8.51
N THR A 107 14.65 2.18 -8.50
CA THR A 107 13.83 0.96 -8.67
C THR A 107 13.06 0.53 -7.42
N LEU A 108 13.46 1.06 -6.24
CA LEU A 108 12.78 0.82 -4.97
C LEU A 108 11.59 1.75 -4.77
N VAL A 109 11.62 2.91 -5.44
CA VAL A 109 10.48 3.82 -5.59
C VAL A 109 9.50 3.16 -6.56
N SER A 110 8.46 2.51 -6.04
CA SER A 110 7.32 2.14 -6.89
C SER A 110 6.71 3.46 -7.39
N LYS A 111 6.77 3.69 -8.71
CA LYS A 111 5.98 4.73 -9.40
C LYS A 111 4.49 4.56 -9.15
#